data_AF-A0A1F4UQZ3-F1
#
_entry.id   AF-A0A1F4UQZ3-F1
#
_cell.length_a   1.000
_cell.length_b   1.000
_cell.length_c   1.000
_cell.angle_alpha   90.00
_cell.angle_beta   90.00
_cell.angle_gamma   90.00
#
_symmetry.space_group_name_H-M   'P 1'
#
loop_
_entity.id
_entity.type
_entity.pdbx_description
1 polymer ?
#
loop_
_entity_poly.entity_id
_entity_poly.type
_entity_poly.pdbx_seq_one_letter_code
_entity_poly.pdbx_strand_id
1 'polypeptide(L)'
;MGDVAPLSYEAEFNSLNAFTALANKIDELNRDPIYEGLRHAEFVGVPEVYNTLLRLGELLFDLSDSQTDPLLKRYYEQMVYNLPYITGPDSDVEKTYYQLVSAMNLPVTVVRFALAMFGYKYWIQDPNSDRCDAIFAIGELVKRYEIPSGFIDYLKKFFNVDDNFSVVVVDENLLVLGGSQGARRDIFGQTPSGSSHVSDSPDGSGNKCVVIRKYTNVVPEKIEKALACGEMLFTDSFWKSNGFDTNNRYDRFVNGQHVDLMAHETSEAVVTGKILGSDKPMQECLATTAGFTSLVYLHGINKLSLDDLLDARIYLLSKIVMTVAANTLGVYTPGYAFMLKRLLDNKAFSMIDDGQINSVNWEIFDSTMESIAVELRDELYKDPYPTPNLQDRVVNVREHPIIQQFSYT
;
A
#
# COMPACT_ATOMS: atom_id res chain seq x y z
N MET A 1 -32.79 7.50 18.34
CA MET A 1 -31.53 6.78 18.61
C MET A 1 -31.94 5.36 18.94
N GLY A 2 -31.70 4.42 18.03
CA GLY A 2 -31.93 3.00 18.32
C GLY A 2 -30.67 2.43 18.94
N ASP A 3 -30.78 1.90 20.15
CA ASP A 3 -29.71 1.18 20.82
C ASP A 3 -29.34 -0.04 19.97
N VAL A 4 -28.14 -0.05 19.41
CA VAL A 4 -27.56 -1.25 18.80
C VAL A 4 -27.13 -2.14 19.96
N ALA A 5 -27.86 -3.23 20.18
CA ALA A 5 -27.48 -4.23 21.16
C ALA A 5 -26.05 -4.70 20.85
N PRO A 6 -25.14 -4.77 21.84
CA PRO A 6 -23.84 -5.38 21.63
C PRO A 6 -24.06 -6.81 21.12
N LEU A 7 -23.24 -7.23 20.13
CA LEU A 7 -23.20 -8.62 19.71
C LEU A 7 -23.05 -9.49 20.96
N SER A 8 -23.86 -10.53 21.07
CA SER A 8 -23.72 -11.42 22.22
C SER A 8 -22.32 -12.02 22.18
N TYR A 9 -21.70 -12.15 23.35
CA TYR A 9 -20.38 -12.78 23.53
C TYR A 9 -20.25 -14.12 22.78
N GLU A 10 -21.35 -14.83 22.62
CA GLU A 10 -21.47 -16.09 21.89
C GLU A 10 -21.30 -15.93 20.36
N ALA A 11 -21.79 -14.85 19.75
CA ALA A 11 -21.60 -14.57 18.33
C ALA A 11 -20.15 -14.15 18.01
N GLU A 12 -19.52 -13.33 18.87
CA GLU A 12 -18.10 -12.99 18.76
C GLU A 12 -17.21 -14.23 18.93
N PHE A 13 -17.55 -15.10 19.89
CA PHE A 13 -16.83 -16.34 20.14
C PHE A 13 -16.98 -17.36 19.00
N ASN A 14 -18.18 -17.50 18.42
CA ASN A 14 -18.43 -18.39 17.28
C ASN A 14 -17.71 -17.91 16.02
N SER A 15 -17.71 -16.61 15.74
CA SER A 15 -16.93 -16.03 14.64
C SER A 15 -15.42 -16.26 14.85
N LEU A 16 -14.88 -16.00 16.04
CA LEU A 16 -13.46 -16.23 16.34
C LEU A 16 -13.06 -17.71 16.19
N ASN A 17 -13.91 -18.64 16.61
CA ASN A 17 -13.68 -20.08 16.40
C ASN A 17 -13.73 -20.47 14.92
N ALA A 18 -14.65 -19.88 14.14
CA ALA A 18 -14.71 -20.11 12.69
C ALA A 18 -13.47 -19.55 11.98
N PHE A 19 -13.00 -18.34 12.35
CA PHE A 19 -11.74 -17.78 11.84
C PHE A 19 -10.52 -18.61 12.24
N THR A 20 -10.48 -19.11 13.48
CA THR A 20 -9.39 -19.97 13.97
C THR A 20 -9.41 -21.34 13.28
N ALA A 21 -10.58 -21.93 13.07
CA ALA A 21 -10.74 -23.17 12.32
C ALA A 21 -10.33 -23.00 10.86
N LEU A 22 -10.70 -21.89 10.22
CA LEU A 22 -10.27 -21.53 8.87
C LEU A 22 -8.74 -21.35 8.80
N ALA A 23 -8.15 -20.60 9.73
CA ALA A 23 -6.71 -20.39 9.80
C ALA A 23 -5.94 -21.70 10.00
N ASN A 24 -6.41 -22.56 10.91
CA ASN A 24 -5.83 -23.89 11.16
C ASN A 24 -5.98 -24.80 9.94
N LYS A 25 -7.13 -24.77 9.25
CA LYS A 25 -7.36 -25.57 8.05
C LYS A 25 -6.46 -25.12 6.89
N ILE A 26 -6.24 -23.83 6.75
CA ILE A 26 -5.31 -23.26 5.79
C ILE A 26 -3.88 -23.66 6.15
N ASP A 27 -3.49 -23.62 7.42
CA ASP A 27 -2.16 -24.06 7.87
C ASP A 27 -1.95 -25.58 7.68
N GLU A 28 -2.99 -26.41 7.93
CA GLU A 28 -2.99 -27.83 7.61
C GLU A 28 -2.80 -28.09 6.11
N LEU A 29 -3.57 -27.39 5.26
CA LEU A 29 -3.43 -27.48 3.81
C LEU A 29 -2.02 -27.05 3.38
N ASN A 30 -1.48 -25.98 3.97
CA ASN A 30 -0.12 -25.52 3.70
C ASN A 30 0.96 -26.57 4.07
N ARG A 31 0.69 -27.47 5.02
CA ARG A 31 1.64 -28.52 5.46
C ARG A 31 1.57 -29.81 4.62
N ASP A 32 0.58 -29.95 3.76
CA ASP A 32 0.43 -31.11 2.88
C ASP A 32 1.34 -30.95 1.64
N PRO A 33 2.22 -31.92 1.32
CA PRO A 33 3.17 -31.85 0.21
C PRO A 33 2.55 -31.56 -1.16
N ILE A 34 1.27 -31.88 -1.37
CA ILE A 34 0.56 -31.58 -2.62
C ILE A 34 0.32 -30.06 -2.78
N TYR A 35 0.19 -29.34 -1.66
CA TYR A 35 0.02 -27.88 -1.62
C TYR A 35 1.33 -27.15 -1.26
N GLU A 36 2.45 -27.87 -1.18
CA GLU A 36 3.79 -27.28 -1.05
C GLU A 36 4.06 -26.30 -2.21
N GLY A 37 3.48 -26.55 -3.40
CA GLY A 37 3.45 -25.60 -4.52
C GLY A 37 2.74 -24.27 -4.22
N LEU A 38 1.68 -24.27 -3.39
CA LEU A 38 1.03 -23.02 -2.93
C LEU A 38 1.92 -22.24 -1.94
N ARG A 39 2.80 -22.91 -1.19
CA ARG A 39 3.84 -22.28 -0.36
C ARG A 39 5.03 -21.76 -1.18
N HIS A 40 5.39 -22.48 -2.24
CA HIS A 40 6.56 -22.19 -3.08
C HIS A 40 6.24 -21.54 -4.41
N ALA A 41 5.06 -20.92 -4.57
CA ALA A 41 4.78 -20.19 -5.79
C ALA A 41 4.74 -21.07 -7.08
N GLU A 42 4.69 -22.40 -6.94
CA GLU A 42 4.73 -23.39 -8.02
C GLU A 42 3.33 -23.95 -8.29
N PHE A 43 2.98 -24.01 -9.57
CA PHE A 43 1.65 -24.43 -10.04
C PHE A 43 1.34 -25.86 -9.57
N VAL A 44 0.26 -26.02 -8.80
CA VAL A 44 -0.44 -27.30 -8.73
C VAL A 44 -1.42 -27.32 -9.91
N GLY A 45 -1.62 -28.46 -10.57
CA GLY A 45 -2.45 -28.56 -11.77
C GLY A 45 -3.83 -27.86 -11.66
N VAL A 46 -4.42 -27.56 -12.82
CA VAL A 46 -5.76 -26.94 -12.94
C VAL A 46 -6.82 -27.61 -12.05
N PRO A 47 -6.84 -28.95 -11.86
CA PRO A 47 -7.78 -29.61 -10.94
C PRO A 47 -7.56 -29.28 -9.45
N GLU A 48 -6.32 -29.11 -9.00
CA GLU A 48 -5.99 -28.92 -7.59
C GLU A 48 -6.22 -27.47 -7.13
N VAL A 49 -5.95 -26.48 -7.99
CA VAL A 49 -6.36 -25.08 -7.76
C VAL A 49 -7.88 -24.98 -7.68
N TYR A 50 -8.59 -25.66 -8.59
CA TYR A 50 -10.05 -25.72 -8.58
C TYR A 50 -10.60 -26.35 -7.30
N ASN A 51 -10.03 -27.46 -6.83
CA ASN A 51 -10.43 -28.09 -5.56
C ASN A 51 -10.14 -27.20 -4.33
N THR A 52 -9.05 -26.42 -4.36
CA THR A 52 -8.71 -25.47 -3.29
C THR A 52 -9.70 -24.30 -3.27
N LEU A 53 -10.05 -23.76 -4.43
CA LEU A 53 -11.06 -22.71 -4.57
C LEU A 53 -12.45 -23.20 -4.16
N LEU A 54 -12.83 -24.45 -4.49
CA LEU A 54 -14.08 -25.07 -4.03
C LEU A 54 -14.12 -25.18 -2.50
N ARG A 55 -13.06 -25.71 -1.88
CA ARG A 55 -12.96 -25.81 -0.41
C ARG A 55 -12.97 -24.45 0.27
N LEU A 56 -12.29 -23.46 -0.32
CA LEU A 56 -12.35 -22.08 0.15
C LEU A 56 -13.79 -21.53 0.05
N GLY A 57 -14.49 -21.83 -1.05
CA GLY A 57 -15.90 -21.50 -1.22
C GLY A 57 -16.81 -22.13 -0.16
N GLU A 58 -16.62 -23.42 0.16
CA GLU A 58 -17.33 -24.11 1.24
C GLU A 58 -17.09 -23.42 2.60
N LEU A 59 -15.83 -23.11 2.92
CA LEU A 59 -15.49 -22.45 4.18
C LEU A 59 -16.03 -21.01 4.27
N LEU A 60 -16.02 -20.27 3.17
CA LEU A 60 -16.62 -18.93 3.09
C LEU A 60 -18.15 -18.99 3.19
N PHE A 61 -18.77 -20.06 2.69
CA PHE A 61 -20.21 -20.28 2.82
C PHE A 61 -20.59 -20.59 4.27
N ASP A 62 -19.89 -21.51 4.94
CA ASP A 62 -20.09 -21.79 6.36
C ASP A 62 -19.86 -20.54 7.23
N LEU A 63 -18.82 -19.78 6.91
CA LEU A 63 -18.53 -18.52 7.59
C LEU A 63 -19.68 -17.53 7.38
N SER A 64 -20.21 -17.40 6.15
CA SER A 64 -21.38 -16.57 5.83
C SER A 64 -22.60 -16.94 6.66
N ASP A 65 -22.92 -18.23 6.77
CA ASP A 65 -24.08 -18.72 7.54
C ASP A 65 -23.95 -18.45 9.04
N SER A 66 -22.73 -18.35 9.56
CA SER A 66 -22.46 -17.97 10.95
C SER A 66 -22.52 -16.46 11.24
N GLN A 67 -22.59 -15.60 10.21
CA GLN A 67 -22.58 -14.14 10.41
C GLN A 67 -23.94 -13.57 10.78
N THR A 68 -23.96 -12.74 11.82
CA THR A 68 -25.13 -11.94 12.22
C THR A 68 -25.16 -10.56 11.56
N ASP A 69 -24.02 -10.03 11.12
CA ASP A 69 -23.96 -8.77 10.37
C ASP A 69 -24.39 -9.02 8.90
N PRO A 70 -25.49 -8.40 8.43
CA PRO A 70 -25.99 -8.61 7.07
C PRO A 70 -25.02 -8.20 5.97
N LEU A 71 -24.18 -7.19 6.19
CA LEU A 71 -23.19 -6.72 5.22
C LEU A 71 -21.99 -7.67 5.16
N LEU A 72 -21.54 -8.18 6.31
CA LEU A 72 -20.46 -9.15 6.37
C LEU A 72 -20.90 -10.50 5.77
N LYS A 73 -22.13 -10.93 6.07
CA LYS A 73 -22.77 -12.08 5.44
C LYS A 73 -22.78 -11.93 3.91
N ARG A 74 -23.34 -10.82 3.43
CA ARG A 74 -23.41 -10.53 1.98
C ARG A 74 -22.03 -10.49 1.35
N TYR A 75 -21.02 -9.93 2.03
CA TYR A 75 -19.65 -9.89 1.52
C TYR A 75 -19.09 -11.31 1.30
N TYR A 76 -19.30 -12.22 2.25
CA TYR A 76 -18.88 -13.62 2.11
C TYR A 76 -19.66 -14.36 1.02
N GLU A 77 -20.98 -14.16 0.93
CA GLU A 77 -21.78 -14.68 -0.19
C GLU A 77 -21.23 -14.21 -1.55
N GLN A 78 -20.92 -12.92 -1.69
CA GLN A 78 -20.36 -12.39 -2.93
C GLN A 78 -19.00 -13.01 -3.27
N MET A 79 -18.12 -13.24 -2.28
CA MET A 79 -16.85 -13.92 -2.54
C MET A 79 -17.06 -15.36 -3.03
N VAL A 80 -18.01 -16.11 -2.44
CA VAL A 80 -18.35 -17.47 -2.89
C VAL A 80 -18.86 -17.46 -4.33
N TYR A 81 -19.81 -16.58 -4.65
CA TYR A 81 -20.40 -16.53 -6.00
C TYR A 81 -19.42 -16.06 -7.08
N ASN A 82 -18.44 -15.23 -6.71
CA ASN A 82 -17.51 -14.61 -7.64
C ASN A 82 -16.07 -15.09 -7.48
N LEU A 83 -15.84 -16.30 -6.95
CA LEU A 83 -14.50 -16.83 -6.65
C LEU A 83 -13.41 -16.66 -7.76
N PRO A 84 -13.73 -16.72 -9.07
CA PRO A 84 -12.75 -16.42 -10.13
C PRO A 84 -12.65 -14.93 -10.54
N TYR A 85 -13.56 -14.05 -10.10
CA TYR A 85 -13.70 -12.65 -10.53
C TYR A 85 -13.74 -11.66 -9.36
N ILE A 86 -12.99 -11.97 -8.30
CA ILE A 86 -13.11 -11.26 -7.01
C ILE A 86 -12.59 -9.83 -7.08
N THR A 87 -11.58 -9.56 -7.90
CA THR A 87 -10.89 -8.28 -7.96
C THR A 87 -11.22 -7.52 -9.25
N GLY A 88 -11.64 -6.27 -9.12
CA GLY A 88 -11.92 -5.36 -10.24
C GLY A 88 -12.81 -4.20 -9.79
N PRO A 89 -12.78 -3.04 -10.48
CA PRO A 89 -13.58 -1.90 -10.07
C PRO A 89 -15.09 -2.17 -10.16
N ASP A 90 -15.53 -3.01 -11.09
CA ASP A 90 -16.92 -3.44 -11.25
C ASP A 90 -17.31 -4.64 -10.37
N SER A 91 -16.36 -5.22 -9.62
CA SER A 91 -16.59 -6.39 -8.77
C SER A 91 -17.63 -6.14 -7.68
N ASP A 92 -18.66 -6.99 -7.63
CA ASP A 92 -19.66 -6.97 -6.57
C ASP A 92 -19.07 -7.32 -5.20
N VAL A 93 -17.93 -8.04 -5.18
CA VAL A 93 -17.17 -8.29 -3.95
C VAL A 93 -16.58 -6.99 -3.42
N GLU A 94 -15.89 -6.22 -4.27
CA GLU A 94 -15.24 -4.96 -3.87
C GLU A 94 -16.28 -3.89 -3.49
N LYS A 95 -17.40 -3.82 -4.22
CA LYS A 95 -18.55 -2.96 -3.86
C LYS A 95 -19.11 -3.31 -2.48
N THR A 96 -19.35 -4.60 -2.22
CA THR A 96 -19.90 -5.04 -0.93
C THR A 96 -18.90 -4.85 0.20
N TYR A 97 -17.60 -5.06 -0.07
CA TYR A 97 -16.52 -4.76 0.88
C TYR A 97 -16.49 -3.27 1.24
N TYR A 98 -16.59 -2.39 0.25
CA TYR A 98 -16.69 -0.95 0.49
C TYR A 98 -17.94 -0.60 1.31
N GLN A 99 -19.10 -1.20 1.04
CA GLN A 99 -20.32 -1.00 1.84
C GLN A 99 -20.13 -1.40 3.29
N LEU A 100 -19.56 -2.60 3.53
CA LEU A 100 -19.22 -3.10 4.85
C LEU A 100 -18.32 -2.09 5.58
N VAL A 101 -17.16 -1.78 5.01
CA VAL A 101 -16.17 -0.89 5.61
C VAL A 101 -16.72 0.52 5.83
N SER A 102 -17.56 1.02 4.92
CA SER A 102 -18.22 2.32 5.04
C SER A 102 -19.32 2.35 6.10
N ALA A 103 -19.93 1.21 6.44
CA ALA A 103 -20.98 1.13 7.45
C ALA A 103 -20.45 0.76 8.85
N MET A 104 -19.22 0.27 8.95
CA MET A 104 -18.60 -0.14 10.21
C MET A 104 -18.56 0.99 11.24
N ASN A 105 -19.01 0.66 12.46
CA ASN A 105 -18.93 1.52 13.64
C ASN A 105 -18.15 0.90 14.80
N LEU A 106 -17.82 -0.39 14.69
CA LEU A 106 -17.01 -1.18 15.63
C LEU A 106 -15.93 -1.92 14.84
N PRO A 107 -14.87 -2.43 15.52
CA PRO A 107 -13.92 -3.32 14.88
C PRO A 107 -14.64 -4.53 14.26
N VAL A 108 -14.22 -4.93 13.06
CA VAL A 108 -14.76 -6.11 12.37
C VAL A 108 -13.61 -6.98 11.89
N THR A 109 -13.64 -8.27 12.22
CA THR A 109 -12.72 -9.24 11.62
C THR A 109 -13.28 -9.70 10.28
N VAL A 110 -12.45 -9.61 9.23
CA VAL A 110 -12.83 -10.01 7.87
C VAL A 110 -11.84 -11.03 7.31
N VAL A 111 -12.36 -11.98 6.52
CA VAL A 111 -11.55 -12.71 5.55
C VAL A 111 -11.51 -11.91 4.26
N ARG A 112 -10.32 -11.64 3.74
CA ARG A 112 -10.12 -11.11 2.40
C ARG A 112 -9.40 -12.15 1.57
N PHE A 113 -9.85 -12.31 0.33
CA PHE A 113 -9.20 -13.15 -0.65
C PHE A 113 -9.12 -12.41 -1.97
N ALA A 114 -8.02 -12.54 -2.68
CA ALA A 114 -7.79 -11.98 -3.99
C ALA A 114 -7.01 -12.97 -4.85
N LEU A 115 -7.34 -13.04 -6.13
CA LEU A 115 -6.52 -13.71 -7.13
C LEU A 115 -5.69 -12.64 -7.83
N ALA A 116 -4.43 -12.51 -7.45
CA ALA A 116 -3.51 -11.59 -8.11
C ALA A 116 -2.81 -12.33 -9.25
N MET A 117 -3.17 -12.01 -10.49
CA MET A 117 -2.35 -12.36 -11.65
C MET A 117 -1.07 -11.53 -11.62
N PHE A 118 -0.01 -12.04 -11.01
CA PHE A 118 1.29 -11.41 -11.13
C PHE A 118 1.93 -11.87 -12.42
N GLY A 119 2.07 -10.93 -13.38
CA GLY A 119 3.03 -11.09 -14.46
C GLY A 119 4.45 -11.05 -13.89
N TYR A 120 4.96 -12.19 -13.40
CA TYR A 120 6.35 -12.38 -12.96
C TYR A 120 7.35 -12.38 -14.14
N LYS A 121 7.10 -11.57 -15.18
CA LYS A 121 7.87 -11.54 -16.42
C LYS A 121 9.34 -11.18 -16.22
N TYR A 122 9.73 -10.71 -15.03
CA TYR A 122 11.04 -10.11 -14.79
C TYR A 122 11.93 -10.83 -13.77
N TRP A 123 11.42 -11.79 -12.98
CA TRP A 123 12.17 -12.30 -11.81
C TRP A 123 12.54 -13.79 -11.89
N ILE A 124 11.86 -14.56 -12.74
CA ILE A 124 12.28 -15.90 -13.18
C ILE A 124 12.11 -15.90 -14.69
N GLN A 125 13.12 -16.35 -15.44
CA GLN A 125 13.16 -16.35 -16.90
C GLN A 125 12.17 -17.37 -17.52
N ASP A 126 10.89 -17.30 -17.17
CA ASP A 126 9.83 -18.07 -17.84
C ASP A 126 8.89 -17.12 -18.60
N PRO A 127 9.11 -16.92 -19.92
CA PRO A 127 8.29 -16.06 -20.76
C PRO A 127 6.86 -16.57 -20.99
N ASN A 128 6.50 -17.75 -20.47
CA ASN A 128 5.18 -18.37 -20.66
C ASN A 128 4.36 -18.53 -19.36
N SER A 129 4.84 -18.05 -18.20
CA SER A 129 4.13 -18.27 -16.94
C SER A 129 3.09 -17.17 -16.64
N ASP A 130 1.86 -17.37 -17.12
CA ASP A 130 0.67 -16.66 -16.62
C ASP A 130 0.36 -17.19 -15.21
N ARG A 131 1.03 -16.65 -14.20
CA ARG A 131 0.85 -17.05 -12.81
C ARG A 131 -0.30 -16.29 -12.15
N CYS A 132 -1.23 -17.04 -11.58
CA CYS A 132 -2.28 -16.53 -10.71
C CYS A 132 -1.95 -16.87 -9.26
N ASP A 133 -1.67 -15.86 -8.45
CA ASP A 133 -1.43 -16.00 -7.01
C ASP A 133 -2.72 -15.82 -6.23
N ALA A 134 -3.05 -16.80 -5.41
CA ALA A 134 -3.98 -16.57 -4.32
C ALA A 134 -3.30 -15.70 -3.25
N ILE A 135 -3.94 -14.61 -2.88
CA ILE A 135 -3.63 -13.81 -1.71
C ILE A 135 -4.80 -13.96 -0.76
N PHE A 136 -4.53 -14.34 0.48
CA PHE A 136 -5.54 -14.34 1.52
C PHE A 136 -5.02 -13.64 2.77
N ALA A 137 -5.91 -12.88 3.41
CA ALA A 137 -5.66 -12.21 4.66
C ALA A 137 -6.85 -12.38 5.60
N ILE A 138 -6.59 -12.62 6.88
CA ILE A 138 -7.57 -12.40 7.95
C ILE A 138 -7.09 -11.18 8.71
N GLY A 139 -7.92 -10.15 8.76
CA GLY A 139 -7.58 -8.89 9.38
C GLY A 139 -8.70 -8.41 10.27
N GLU A 140 -8.35 -7.83 11.42
CA GLU A 140 -9.27 -6.99 12.19
C GLU A 140 -9.18 -5.57 11.65
N LEU A 141 -10.31 -5.07 11.16
CA LEU A 141 -10.44 -3.74 10.60
C LEU A 141 -10.99 -2.77 11.64
N VAL A 142 -10.35 -1.62 11.77
CA VAL A 142 -10.85 -0.48 12.53
C VAL A 142 -10.97 0.70 11.59
N LYS A 143 -12.19 1.19 11.45
CA LYS A 143 -12.48 2.29 10.56
C LYS A 143 -11.89 3.61 11.08
N ARG A 144 -11.22 4.32 10.19
CA ARG A 144 -10.66 5.66 10.43
C ARG A 144 -11.27 6.65 9.45
N TYR A 145 -11.50 7.86 9.94
CA TYR A 145 -11.66 9.05 9.11
C TYR A 145 -10.66 10.08 9.66
N GLU A 146 -10.00 10.92 8.87
CA GLU A 146 -10.43 11.62 7.66
C GLU A 146 -9.29 11.75 6.65
N ILE A 147 -9.60 11.74 5.35
CA ILE A 147 -8.72 12.40 4.38
C ILE A 147 -8.96 13.91 4.51
N PRO A 148 -7.91 14.74 4.60
CA PRO A 148 -8.09 16.18 4.75
C PRO A 148 -8.97 16.77 3.63
N SER A 149 -9.87 17.68 4.01
CA SER A 149 -10.76 18.34 3.04
C SER A 149 -9.97 19.02 1.93
N GLY A 150 -10.33 18.77 0.67
CA GLY A 150 -9.65 19.34 -0.50
C GLY A 150 -8.51 18.48 -1.08
N PHE A 151 -8.11 17.40 -0.41
CA PHE A 151 -7.06 16.49 -0.91
C PHE A 151 -7.48 15.87 -2.26
N ILE A 152 -8.66 15.26 -2.30
CA ILE A 152 -9.23 14.63 -3.49
C ILE A 152 -9.47 15.66 -4.60
N ASP A 153 -10.01 16.84 -4.25
CA ASP A 153 -10.27 17.90 -5.23
C ASP A 153 -8.99 18.38 -5.92
N TYR A 154 -7.90 18.47 -5.16
CA TYR A 154 -6.59 18.78 -5.72
C TYR A 154 -6.13 17.68 -6.68
N LEU A 155 -6.16 16.41 -6.25
CA LEU A 155 -5.75 15.29 -7.11
C LEU A 155 -6.59 15.19 -8.39
N LYS A 156 -7.91 15.39 -8.31
CA LYS A 156 -8.81 15.44 -9.49
C LYS A 156 -8.36 16.50 -10.48
N LYS A 157 -8.06 17.71 -10.01
CA LYS A 157 -7.53 18.80 -10.85
C LYS A 157 -6.16 18.45 -11.41
N PHE A 158 -5.27 17.92 -10.56
CA PHE A 158 -3.90 17.58 -10.93
C PHE A 158 -3.87 16.55 -12.06
N PHE A 159 -4.67 15.48 -11.95
CA PHE A 159 -4.78 14.42 -12.95
C PHE A 159 -5.83 14.68 -14.03
N ASN A 160 -6.54 15.82 -13.99
CA ASN A 160 -7.65 16.11 -14.91
C ASN A 160 -8.65 14.94 -15.01
N VAL A 161 -9.19 14.53 -13.85
CA VAL A 161 -10.16 13.44 -13.69
C VAL A 161 -11.47 14.02 -13.16
N ASP A 162 -12.57 13.71 -13.84
CA ASP A 162 -13.90 14.21 -13.49
C ASP A 162 -14.62 13.32 -12.46
N ASP A 163 -14.19 12.07 -12.30
CA ASP A 163 -14.77 11.09 -11.37
C ASP A 163 -14.87 11.65 -9.95
N ASN A 164 -15.99 11.41 -9.29
CA ASN A 164 -16.14 11.70 -7.87
C ASN A 164 -15.62 10.51 -7.06
N PHE A 165 -14.88 10.80 -5.99
CA PHE A 165 -14.31 9.76 -5.14
C PHE A 165 -14.92 9.82 -3.74
N SER A 166 -15.23 8.66 -3.19
CA SER A 166 -15.56 8.48 -1.78
C SER A 166 -14.53 7.54 -1.17
N VAL A 167 -13.77 8.04 -0.19
CA VAL A 167 -12.62 7.33 0.36
C VAL A 167 -12.86 6.97 1.82
N VAL A 168 -12.53 5.73 2.17
CA VAL A 168 -12.52 5.25 3.56
C VAL A 168 -11.13 4.72 3.87
N VAL A 169 -10.60 5.14 5.02
CA VAL A 169 -9.31 4.65 5.53
C VAL A 169 -9.59 3.66 6.66
N VAL A 170 -8.88 2.56 6.70
CA VAL A 170 -8.97 1.58 7.79
C VAL A 170 -7.59 1.22 8.30
N ASP A 171 -7.48 1.09 9.61
CA ASP A 171 -6.40 0.35 10.25
C ASP A 171 -6.75 -1.14 10.16
N GLU A 172 -5.82 -1.97 9.71
CA GLU A 172 -5.98 -3.42 9.61
C GLU A 172 -4.87 -4.10 10.42
N ASN A 173 -5.27 -4.83 11.47
CA ASN A 173 -4.39 -5.72 12.20
C ASN A 173 -4.41 -7.10 11.53
N LEU A 174 -3.35 -7.44 10.80
CA LEU A 174 -3.26 -8.69 10.03
C LEU A 174 -3.02 -9.88 10.95
N LEU A 175 -4.06 -10.67 11.20
CA LEU A 175 -3.98 -11.87 12.03
C LEU A 175 -3.32 -13.03 11.28
N VAL A 176 -3.67 -13.19 10.00
CA VAL A 176 -3.14 -14.24 9.12
C VAL A 176 -2.87 -13.66 7.74
N LEU A 177 -1.72 -14.00 7.17
CA LEU A 177 -1.40 -13.82 5.76
C LEU A 177 -1.09 -15.18 5.16
N GLY A 178 -1.74 -15.52 4.05
CA GLY A 178 -1.46 -16.76 3.32
C GLY A 178 -1.37 -16.54 1.81
N GLY A 179 -0.98 -17.60 1.12
CA GLY A 179 -0.65 -17.53 -0.30
C GLY A 179 0.60 -16.68 -0.55
N SER A 180 0.62 -15.93 -1.65
CA SER A 180 1.85 -15.25 -2.10
C SER A 180 2.32 -14.12 -1.17
N GLN A 181 1.45 -13.52 -0.38
CA GLN A 181 1.84 -12.50 0.62
C GLN A 181 2.52 -13.12 1.85
N GLY A 182 2.07 -14.30 2.29
CA GLY A 182 2.75 -15.07 3.33
C GLY A 182 4.13 -15.51 2.87
N ALA A 183 4.23 -16.06 1.66
CA ALA A 183 5.51 -16.42 1.05
C ALA A 183 6.45 -15.21 0.87
N ARG A 184 5.92 -14.03 0.53
CA ARG A 184 6.75 -12.80 0.44
C ARG A 184 7.32 -12.37 1.77
N ARG A 185 6.54 -12.48 2.85
CA ARG A 185 7.02 -12.22 4.20
C ARG A 185 8.13 -13.20 4.58
N ASP A 186 7.93 -14.50 4.32
CA ASP A 186 8.86 -15.54 4.75
C ASP A 186 10.15 -15.58 3.91
N ILE A 187 10.06 -15.36 2.60
CA ILE A 187 11.20 -15.44 1.68
C ILE A 187 11.96 -14.11 1.60
N PHE A 188 11.25 -12.98 1.58
CA PHE A 188 11.86 -11.67 1.34
C PHE A 188 11.89 -10.77 2.58
N GLY A 189 11.27 -11.16 3.69
CA GLY A 189 11.15 -10.29 4.87
C GLY A 189 10.39 -9.01 4.57
N GLN A 190 9.45 -9.04 3.62
CA GLN A 190 8.73 -7.86 3.14
C GLN A 190 7.23 -8.11 3.18
N THR A 191 6.53 -7.33 4.01
CA THR A 191 5.07 -7.18 3.96
C THR A 191 4.77 -5.73 3.55
N PRO A 192 3.82 -5.44 2.65
CA PRO A 192 3.42 -4.06 2.36
C PRO A 192 3.00 -3.32 3.64
N SER A 193 3.12 -1.99 3.67
CA SER A 193 2.69 -1.17 4.83
C SER A 193 1.20 -0.80 4.77
N GLY A 194 0.61 -0.94 3.59
CA GLY A 194 -0.78 -0.66 3.31
C GLY A 194 -1.14 -1.06 1.89
N SER A 195 -2.34 -0.67 1.46
CA SER A 195 -2.83 -0.88 0.09
C SER A 195 -4.11 -0.07 -0.15
N SER A 196 -4.42 0.21 -1.40
CA SER A 196 -5.67 0.81 -1.87
C SER A 196 -6.45 -0.14 -2.77
N HIS A 197 -7.78 -0.07 -2.70
CA HIS A 197 -8.71 -0.77 -3.58
C HIS A 197 -9.74 0.23 -4.10
N VAL A 198 -10.01 0.20 -5.41
CA VAL A 198 -10.99 1.06 -6.06
C VAL A 198 -12.13 0.19 -6.59
N SER A 199 -13.36 0.58 -6.28
CA SER A 199 -14.58 0.03 -6.84
C SER A 199 -15.47 1.13 -7.42
N ASP A 200 -16.43 0.76 -8.25
CA ASP A 200 -17.57 1.61 -8.57
C ASP A 200 -18.48 1.73 -7.36
N SER A 201 -19.32 2.75 -7.35
CA SER A 201 -20.28 2.95 -6.29
C SER A 201 -21.33 1.84 -6.28
N PRO A 202 -21.62 1.24 -5.12
CA PRO A 202 -22.62 0.18 -5.00
C PRO A 202 -24.05 0.63 -5.36
N ASP A 203 -24.33 1.93 -5.32
CA ASP A 203 -25.63 2.54 -5.62
C ASP A 203 -25.78 2.97 -7.09
N GLY A 204 -24.75 2.79 -7.92
CA GLY A 204 -24.76 3.21 -9.32
C GLY A 204 -24.70 4.72 -9.53
N SER A 205 -24.38 5.50 -8.49
CA SER A 205 -24.21 6.96 -8.58
C SER A 205 -23.09 7.44 -9.53
N GLY A 206 -22.25 6.52 -10.02
CA GLY A 206 -21.09 6.83 -10.86
C GLY A 206 -19.89 7.34 -10.07
N ASN A 207 -19.95 7.32 -8.73
CA ASN A 207 -18.80 7.62 -7.89
C ASN A 207 -17.82 6.44 -7.88
N LYS A 208 -16.53 6.72 -7.78
CA LYS A 208 -15.50 5.74 -7.42
C LYS A 208 -15.39 5.66 -5.91
N CYS A 209 -15.35 4.45 -5.39
CA CYS A 209 -15.26 4.13 -3.98
C CYS A 209 -13.86 3.58 -3.70
N VAL A 210 -13.14 4.17 -2.75
CA VAL A 210 -11.75 3.81 -2.45
C VAL A 210 -11.66 3.34 -1.01
N VAL A 211 -11.06 2.18 -0.79
CA VAL A 211 -10.67 1.70 0.55
C VAL A 211 -9.16 1.72 0.65
N ILE A 212 -8.62 2.50 1.59
CA ILE A 212 -7.19 2.55 1.93
C ILE A 212 -6.99 1.78 3.24
N ARG A 213 -6.06 0.83 3.24
CA ARG A 213 -5.76 -0.03 4.39
C ARG A 213 -4.36 0.24 4.89
N LYS A 214 -4.19 0.40 6.20
CA LYS A 214 -2.91 0.51 6.90
C LYS A 214 -2.69 -0.74 7.74
N TYR A 215 -1.61 -1.48 7.49
CA TYR A 215 -1.33 -2.72 8.20
C TYR A 215 -0.59 -2.45 9.53
N THR A 216 -1.35 -2.30 10.62
CA THR A 216 -0.83 -1.72 11.89
C THR A 216 0.23 -2.58 12.58
N ASN A 217 0.16 -3.90 12.45
CA ASN A 217 1.11 -4.84 13.04
C ASN A 217 2.34 -5.12 12.16
N VAL A 218 2.39 -4.58 10.94
CA VAL A 218 3.55 -4.61 10.04
C VAL A 218 4.35 -3.31 10.10
N VAL A 219 3.68 -2.21 10.45
CA VAL A 219 4.26 -0.87 10.55
C VAL A 219 5.54 -0.84 11.41
N PRO A 220 5.62 -1.44 12.61
CA PRO A 220 6.80 -1.32 13.47
C PRO A 220 8.12 -1.70 12.78
N GLU A 221 8.17 -2.84 12.08
CA GLU A 221 9.40 -3.29 11.41
C GLU A 221 9.87 -2.31 10.32
N LYS A 222 8.93 -1.73 9.56
CA LYS A 222 9.25 -0.76 8.52
C LYS A 222 9.65 0.60 9.09
N ILE A 223 8.99 1.01 10.17
CA ILE A 223 9.35 2.22 10.90
C ILE A 223 10.76 2.09 11.47
N GLU A 224 11.09 0.96 12.08
CA GLU A 224 12.43 0.70 12.61
C GLU A 224 13.50 0.78 11.51
N LYS A 225 13.26 0.16 10.34
CA LYS A 225 14.18 0.23 9.19
C LYS A 225 14.31 1.65 8.64
N ALA A 226 13.19 2.37 8.49
CA ALA A 226 13.20 3.75 7.99
C ALA A 226 13.87 4.70 9.00
N LEU A 227 13.61 4.52 10.29
CA LEU A 227 14.21 5.29 11.37
C LEU A 227 15.71 5.03 11.44
N ALA A 228 16.15 3.78 11.44
CA ALA A 228 17.58 3.44 11.41
C ALA A 228 18.27 4.06 10.19
N CYS A 229 17.62 4.02 9.03
CA CYS A 229 18.12 4.73 7.84
C CYS A 229 18.21 6.23 8.08
N GLY A 230 17.17 6.86 8.65
CA GLY A 230 17.16 8.27 9.02
C GLY A 230 18.29 8.63 9.99
N GLU A 231 18.53 7.81 11.02
CA GLU A 231 19.55 8.06 12.04
C GLU A 231 20.97 8.01 11.48
N MET A 232 21.20 7.19 10.46
CA MET A 232 22.44 7.22 9.69
C MET A 232 22.47 8.38 8.70
N LEU A 233 21.33 8.71 8.07
CA LEU A 233 21.22 9.71 7.01
C LEU A 233 21.38 11.15 7.50
N PHE A 234 20.86 11.49 8.67
CA PHE A 234 20.78 12.85 9.17
C PHE A 234 21.73 13.10 10.34
N THR A 235 22.36 14.28 10.35
CA THR A 235 23.20 14.70 11.49
C THR A 235 22.36 15.01 12.73
N ASP A 236 22.98 14.98 13.91
CA ASP A 236 22.33 15.41 15.16
C ASP A 236 21.84 16.87 15.12
N SER A 237 22.56 17.75 14.42
CA SER A 237 22.15 19.13 14.19
C SER A 237 20.86 19.21 13.37
N PHE A 238 20.71 18.36 12.35
CA PHE A 238 19.49 18.27 11.55
C PHE A 238 18.30 17.89 12.43
N TRP A 239 18.42 16.81 13.21
CA TRP A 239 17.35 16.36 14.11
C TRP A 239 16.89 17.44 15.07
N LYS A 240 17.86 18.07 15.77
CA LYS A 240 17.58 19.12 16.75
C LYS A 240 16.88 20.33 16.14
N SER A 241 17.28 20.74 14.93
CA SER A 241 16.69 21.90 14.25
C SER A 241 15.27 21.66 13.73
N ASN A 242 14.87 20.40 13.54
CA ASN A 242 13.53 20.03 13.08
C ASN A 242 12.60 19.56 14.23
N GLY A 243 13.04 19.63 15.49
CA GLY A 243 12.22 19.26 16.66
C GLY A 243 12.10 17.75 16.90
N PHE A 244 13.01 16.96 16.33
CA PHE A 244 13.11 15.51 16.53
C PHE A 244 14.18 15.23 17.58
N ASP A 245 13.78 14.66 18.70
CA ASP A 245 14.69 14.16 19.72
C ASP A 245 14.60 12.63 19.83
N THR A 246 15.56 12.02 20.53
CA THR A 246 15.62 10.57 20.69
C THR A 246 14.38 9.95 21.32
N ASN A 247 13.56 10.72 22.06
CA ASN A 247 12.36 10.21 22.72
C ASN A 247 11.11 10.29 21.83
N ASN A 248 11.12 11.13 20.78
CA ASN A 248 9.96 11.33 19.91
C ASN A 248 10.15 10.85 18.46
N ARG A 249 11.39 10.57 18.01
CA ARG A 249 11.70 10.17 16.63
C ARG A 249 10.83 9.02 16.11
N TYR A 250 10.67 7.97 16.91
CA TYR A 250 9.87 6.80 16.51
C TYR A 250 8.42 7.19 16.22
N ASP A 251 7.76 7.89 17.16
CA ASP A 251 6.37 8.32 17.01
C ASP A 251 6.18 9.28 15.83
N ARG A 252 7.14 10.18 15.61
CA ARG A 252 7.15 11.10 14.45
C ARG A 252 7.30 10.34 13.14
N PHE A 253 8.10 9.28 13.09
CA PHE A 253 8.20 8.40 11.91
C PHE A 253 6.91 7.60 11.68
N VAL A 254 6.25 7.11 12.76
CA VAL A 254 4.92 6.48 12.66
C VAL A 254 3.91 7.44 12.04
N ASN A 255 3.90 8.71 12.46
CA ASN A 255 3.04 9.74 11.89
C ASN A 255 3.40 10.04 10.43
N GLY A 256 4.67 10.28 10.12
CA GLY A 256 5.14 10.54 8.76
C GLY A 256 4.80 9.42 7.78
N GLN A 257 4.94 8.16 8.21
CA GLN A 257 4.54 6.99 7.44
C GLN A 257 3.04 6.94 7.20
N HIS A 258 2.23 7.30 8.21
CA HIS A 258 0.79 7.31 8.07
C HIS A 258 0.34 8.34 7.03
N VAL A 259 0.87 9.56 7.12
CA VAL A 259 0.55 10.66 6.21
C VAL A 259 1.03 10.35 4.78
N ASP A 260 2.26 9.84 4.62
CA ASP A 260 2.80 9.38 3.33
C ASP A 260 1.96 8.28 2.71
N LEU A 261 1.63 7.23 3.48
CA LEU A 261 0.84 6.10 3.00
C LEU A 261 -0.55 6.56 2.53
N MET A 262 -1.25 7.36 3.33
CA MET A 262 -2.57 7.88 2.96
C MET A 262 -2.49 8.68 1.66
N ALA A 263 -1.49 9.54 1.53
CA ALA A 263 -1.32 10.38 0.35
C ALA A 263 -0.98 9.57 -0.90
N HIS A 264 -0.04 8.62 -0.79
CA HIS A 264 0.37 7.72 -1.86
C HIS A 264 -0.80 6.88 -2.35
N GLU A 265 -1.49 6.18 -1.45
CA GLU A 265 -2.57 5.24 -1.78
C GLU A 265 -3.80 5.96 -2.36
N THR A 266 -4.11 7.17 -1.87
CA THR A 266 -5.15 8.01 -2.47
C THR A 266 -4.75 8.46 -3.87
N SER A 267 -3.48 8.83 -4.08
CA SER A 267 -2.97 9.21 -5.40
C SER A 267 -3.03 8.06 -6.38
N GLU A 268 -2.58 6.87 -5.96
CA GLU A 268 -2.66 5.63 -6.76
C GLU A 268 -4.10 5.32 -7.17
N ALA A 269 -5.05 5.42 -6.24
CA ALA A 269 -6.47 5.20 -6.50
C ALA A 269 -7.09 6.19 -7.51
N VAL A 270 -6.69 7.46 -7.47
CA VAL A 270 -7.20 8.47 -8.42
C VAL A 270 -6.59 8.28 -9.81
N VAL A 271 -5.32 7.85 -9.90
CA VAL A 271 -4.60 7.75 -11.17
C VAL A 271 -4.80 6.39 -11.87
N THR A 272 -5.05 5.30 -11.13
CA THR A 272 -5.15 3.91 -11.65
C THR A 272 -6.18 3.72 -12.78
N GLY A 273 -7.18 4.60 -12.91
CA GLY A 273 -8.12 4.58 -14.04
C GLY A 273 -7.50 4.90 -15.41
N LYS A 274 -6.31 5.51 -15.48
CA LYS A 274 -5.65 5.94 -16.73
C LYS A 274 -4.36 5.20 -17.06
N ILE A 275 -3.87 4.33 -16.17
CA ILE A 275 -2.51 3.77 -16.25
C ILE A 275 -2.45 2.26 -16.57
N LEU A 276 -3.45 1.71 -17.26
CA LEU A 276 -3.36 0.32 -17.71
C LEU A 276 -2.20 0.18 -18.72
N GLY A 277 -1.11 -0.48 -18.30
CA GLY A 277 0.03 -0.85 -19.15
C GLY A 277 1.33 -0.04 -18.99
N SER A 278 1.43 0.92 -18.05
CA SER A 278 2.71 1.63 -17.83
C SER A 278 3.67 0.87 -16.91
N ASP A 279 4.95 1.24 -16.96
CA ASP A 279 6.01 0.74 -16.10
C ASP A 279 5.70 1.01 -14.60
N LYS A 280 5.58 -0.06 -13.79
CA LYS A 280 5.23 0.03 -12.37
C LYS A 280 6.17 0.96 -11.53
N PRO A 281 7.50 1.04 -11.77
CA PRO A 281 8.34 2.08 -11.18
C PRO A 281 7.82 3.50 -11.40
N MET A 282 7.29 3.80 -12.59
CA MET A 282 6.77 5.13 -12.93
C MET A 282 5.47 5.42 -12.19
N GLN A 283 4.56 4.44 -12.11
CA GLN A 283 3.31 4.55 -11.35
C GLN A 283 3.59 4.88 -9.88
N GLU A 284 4.53 4.18 -9.30
CA GLU A 284 4.88 4.30 -7.88
C GLU A 284 5.61 5.62 -7.58
N CYS A 285 6.48 6.06 -8.48
CA CYS A 285 7.10 7.38 -8.43
C CYS A 285 6.05 8.50 -8.52
N LEU A 286 5.10 8.37 -9.46
CA LEU A 286 4.04 9.36 -9.66
C LEU A 286 3.07 9.40 -8.48
N ALA A 287 2.57 8.25 -8.02
CA ALA A 287 1.66 8.19 -6.87
C ALA A 287 2.30 8.80 -5.62
N THR A 288 3.58 8.50 -5.37
CA THR A 288 4.35 9.09 -4.26
C THR A 288 4.50 10.60 -4.40
N THR A 289 4.95 11.09 -5.57
CA THR A 289 5.24 12.51 -5.78
C THR A 289 3.97 13.36 -5.87
N ALA A 290 2.92 12.89 -6.54
CA ALA A 290 1.62 13.58 -6.61
C ALA A 290 0.88 13.55 -5.27
N GLY A 291 0.91 12.42 -4.56
CA GLY A 291 0.41 12.32 -3.18
C GLY A 291 1.11 13.32 -2.27
N PHE A 292 2.45 13.36 -2.28
CA PHE A 292 3.23 14.31 -1.49
C PHE A 292 2.94 15.78 -1.87
N THR A 293 2.87 16.09 -3.16
CA THR A 293 2.55 17.45 -3.64
C THR A 293 1.17 17.91 -3.14
N SER A 294 0.22 16.99 -3.03
CA SER A 294 -1.10 17.27 -2.46
C SER A 294 -1.01 17.66 -0.97
N LEU A 295 -0.12 17.03 -0.20
CA LEU A 295 0.13 17.41 1.20
C LEU A 295 0.71 18.83 1.31
N VAL A 296 1.66 19.19 0.44
CA VAL A 296 2.23 20.54 0.37
C VAL A 296 1.13 21.57 0.04
N TYR A 297 0.28 21.27 -0.95
CA TYR A 297 -0.86 22.11 -1.29
C TYR A 297 -1.81 22.33 -0.10
N LEU A 298 -2.17 21.24 0.60
CA LEU A 298 -3.05 21.32 1.78
C LEU A 298 -2.44 22.15 2.90
N HIS A 299 -1.14 22.04 3.13
CA HIS A 299 -0.45 22.91 4.07
C HIS A 299 -0.55 24.38 3.66
N GLY A 300 -0.35 24.69 2.37
CA GLY A 300 -0.49 26.04 1.82
C GLY A 300 -1.90 26.66 1.99
N ILE A 301 -2.94 25.82 2.12
CA ILE A 301 -4.31 26.27 2.41
C ILE A 301 -4.74 26.03 3.88
N ASN A 302 -3.79 25.79 4.79
CA ASN A 302 -4.01 25.57 6.23
C ASN A 302 -4.94 24.38 6.56
N LYS A 303 -4.88 23.32 5.74
CA LYS A 303 -5.63 22.06 5.93
C LYS A 303 -4.75 20.89 6.41
N LEU A 304 -3.44 21.09 6.47
CA LEU A 304 -2.47 20.17 7.04
C LEU A 304 -1.50 20.96 7.93
N SER A 305 -1.19 20.43 9.12
CA SER A 305 -0.25 21.09 10.03
C SER A 305 1.17 21.07 9.46
N LEU A 306 2.02 22.02 9.90
CA LEU A 306 3.43 22.00 9.52
C LEU A 306 4.15 20.76 10.09
N ASP A 307 3.77 20.32 11.29
CA ASP A 307 4.36 19.14 11.93
C ASP A 307 4.08 17.87 11.13
N ASP A 308 2.83 17.66 10.68
CA ASP A 308 2.48 16.49 9.85
C ASP A 308 3.21 16.51 8.51
N LEU A 309 3.32 17.68 7.88
CA LEU A 309 4.07 17.81 6.63
C LEU A 309 5.58 17.59 6.84
N LEU A 310 6.14 18.06 7.95
CA LEU A 310 7.55 17.86 8.30
C LEU A 310 7.84 16.38 8.59
N ASP A 311 6.94 15.69 9.28
CA ASP A 311 7.02 14.25 9.54
C ASP A 311 7.01 13.46 8.24
N ALA A 312 6.07 13.78 7.35
CA ALA A 312 5.97 13.17 6.04
C ALA A 312 7.24 13.42 5.20
N ARG A 313 7.78 14.65 5.19
CA ARG A 313 9.02 15.01 4.48
C ARG A 313 10.24 14.19 4.95
N ILE A 314 10.47 14.13 6.25
CA ILE A 314 11.63 13.43 6.83
C ILE A 314 11.49 11.92 6.65
N TYR A 315 10.29 11.37 6.89
CA TYR A 315 10.00 9.97 6.62
C TYR A 315 10.19 9.62 5.14
N LEU A 316 9.64 10.42 4.22
CA LEU A 316 9.73 10.18 2.78
C LEU A 316 11.17 10.24 2.27
N LEU A 317 11.97 11.22 2.71
CA LEU A 317 13.38 11.29 2.35
C LEU A 317 14.16 10.06 2.88
N SER A 318 13.88 9.63 4.11
CA SER A 318 14.47 8.40 4.67
C SER A 318 14.05 7.17 3.85
N LYS A 319 12.77 7.07 3.48
CA LYS A 319 12.22 5.98 2.66
C LYS A 319 12.83 5.96 1.26
N ILE A 320 13.04 7.11 0.62
CA ILE A 320 13.72 7.24 -0.67
C ILE A 320 15.12 6.65 -0.58
N VAL A 321 15.93 7.11 0.38
CA VAL A 321 17.32 6.64 0.55
C VAL A 321 17.33 5.15 0.92
N MET A 322 16.52 4.73 1.89
CA MET A 322 16.39 3.32 2.31
C MET A 322 16.07 2.41 1.12
N THR A 323 15.11 2.79 0.28
CA THR A 323 14.67 1.97 -0.87
C THR A 323 15.74 1.88 -1.95
N VAL A 324 16.50 2.95 -2.16
CA VAL A 324 17.64 2.96 -3.10
C VAL A 324 18.81 2.13 -2.55
N ALA A 325 19.09 2.24 -1.24
CA ALA A 325 20.19 1.56 -0.57
C ALA A 325 19.97 0.04 -0.38
N ALA A 326 18.73 -0.41 -0.16
CA ALA A 326 18.41 -1.81 0.12
C ALA A 326 18.79 -2.79 -1.01
N ASN A 327 19.18 -2.30 -2.20
CA ASN A 327 19.70 -3.07 -3.34
C ASN A 327 18.83 -4.27 -3.79
N THR A 328 17.58 -4.35 -3.34
CA THR A 328 16.62 -5.23 -3.97
C THR A 328 16.39 -4.69 -5.38
N LEU A 329 16.50 -5.53 -6.42
CA LEU A 329 16.06 -5.22 -7.80
C LEU A 329 14.52 -5.11 -7.87
N GLY A 330 13.94 -4.50 -6.83
CA GLY A 330 12.54 -4.24 -6.63
C GLY A 330 11.98 -3.46 -7.80
N VAL A 331 10.77 -3.81 -8.20
CA VAL A 331 10.00 -3.11 -9.24
C VAL A 331 9.81 -1.61 -8.90
N TYR A 332 10.06 -1.19 -7.66
CA TYR A 332 9.86 0.19 -7.20
C TYR A 332 11.14 1.02 -7.16
N THR A 333 12.30 0.39 -6.96
CA THR A 333 13.59 1.06 -6.74
C THR A 333 13.95 2.09 -7.82
N PRO A 334 13.67 1.89 -9.13
CA PRO A 334 14.00 2.89 -10.15
C PRO A 334 13.25 4.21 -9.95
N GLY A 335 11.98 4.15 -9.51
CA GLY A 335 11.19 5.34 -9.18
C GLY A 335 11.80 6.15 -8.04
N TYR A 336 12.18 5.49 -6.94
CA TYR A 336 12.84 6.14 -5.80
C TYR A 336 14.24 6.66 -6.13
N ALA A 337 15.00 5.95 -6.96
CA ALA A 337 16.30 6.43 -7.44
C ALA A 337 16.15 7.69 -8.32
N PHE A 338 15.09 7.79 -9.13
CA PHE A 338 14.78 8.97 -9.91
C PHE A 338 14.47 10.18 -9.02
N MET A 339 13.65 9.98 -7.98
CA MET A 339 13.38 11.02 -6.98
C MET A 339 14.67 11.51 -6.31
N LEU A 340 15.51 10.58 -5.83
CA LEU A 340 16.78 10.93 -5.18
C LEU A 340 17.71 11.71 -6.12
N LYS A 341 17.84 11.26 -7.37
CA LYS A 341 18.67 11.93 -8.38
C LYS A 341 18.24 13.39 -8.57
N ARG A 342 16.94 13.64 -8.73
CA ARG A 342 16.40 14.98 -8.94
C ARG A 342 16.61 15.89 -7.74
N LEU A 343 16.45 15.36 -6.53
CA LEU A 343 16.74 16.09 -5.29
C LEU A 343 18.22 16.47 -5.19
N LEU A 344 19.13 15.59 -5.60
CA LEU A 344 20.57 15.86 -5.66
C LEU A 344 20.91 16.92 -6.72
N ASP A 345 20.40 16.76 -7.96
CA ASP A 345 20.64 17.68 -9.07
C ASP A 345 20.18 19.11 -8.72
N ASN A 346 19.04 19.23 -8.04
CA ASN A 346 18.46 20.51 -7.61
C ASN A 346 19.05 21.04 -6.30
N LYS A 347 19.97 20.29 -5.66
CA LYS A 347 20.59 20.64 -4.37
C LYS A 347 19.56 20.88 -3.26
N ALA A 348 18.58 19.99 -3.16
CA ALA A 348 17.53 20.05 -2.13
C ALA A 348 18.08 19.94 -0.70
N PHE A 349 19.30 19.41 -0.52
CA PHE A 349 19.94 19.28 0.79
C PHE A 349 21.45 19.48 0.72
N SER A 350 22.02 19.88 1.86
CA SER A 350 23.47 19.95 2.09
C SER A 350 23.94 18.72 2.83
N MET A 351 25.11 18.22 2.45
CA MET A 351 25.75 17.08 3.10
C MET A 351 27.09 17.49 3.70
N ILE A 352 27.51 16.78 4.74
CA ILE A 352 28.88 16.79 5.25
C ILE A 352 29.71 15.67 4.58
N ASP A 353 31.01 15.64 4.82
CA ASP A 353 31.97 14.83 4.06
C ASP A 353 31.73 13.31 4.10
N ASP A 354 31.00 12.80 5.10
CA ASP A 354 30.65 11.38 5.25
C ASP A 354 29.33 10.97 4.56
N GLY A 355 28.66 11.92 3.89
CA GLY A 355 27.39 11.67 3.19
C GLY A 355 26.13 11.89 4.03
N GLN A 356 26.26 12.32 5.29
CA GLN A 356 25.11 12.70 6.12
C GLN A 356 24.54 14.05 5.70
N ILE A 357 23.22 14.18 5.77
CA ILE A 357 22.47 15.42 5.51
C ILE A 357 22.50 16.30 6.75
N ASN A 358 23.02 17.52 6.59
CA ASN A 358 23.07 18.53 7.65
C ASN A 358 21.90 19.53 7.58
N SER A 359 21.38 19.81 6.38
CA SER A 359 20.21 20.68 6.21
C SER A 359 19.44 20.34 4.94
N VAL A 360 18.13 20.54 4.95
CA VAL A 360 17.27 20.42 3.76
C VAL A 360 16.64 21.78 3.46
N ASN A 361 16.67 22.20 2.19
CA ASN A 361 15.87 23.31 1.71
C ASN A 361 14.50 22.77 1.30
N TRP A 362 13.50 22.91 2.18
CA TRP A 362 12.18 22.36 1.97
C TRP A 362 11.43 22.95 0.77
N GLU A 363 11.69 24.20 0.39
CA GLU A 363 11.11 24.81 -0.81
C GLU A 363 11.64 24.13 -2.09
N ILE A 364 12.95 23.86 -2.15
CA ILE A 364 13.55 23.11 -3.27
C ILE A 364 13.10 21.65 -3.26
N PHE A 365 13.01 21.03 -2.08
CA PHE A 365 12.50 19.66 -1.94
C PHE A 365 11.08 19.56 -2.51
N ASP A 366 10.16 20.39 -2.01
CA ASP A 366 8.75 20.36 -2.41
C ASP A 366 8.57 20.63 -3.91
N SER A 367 9.21 21.70 -4.43
CA SER A 367 9.13 22.04 -5.86
C SER A 367 9.78 20.99 -6.76
N THR A 368 10.80 20.27 -6.27
CA THR A 368 11.38 19.12 -7.00
C THR A 368 10.39 17.97 -7.08
N MET A 369 9.70 17.64 -5.99
CA MET A 369 8.67 16.58 -5.97
C MET A 369 7.49 16.94 -6.87
N GLU A 370 7.02 18.19 -6.85
CA GLU A 370 5.99 18.70 -7.76
C GLU A 370 6.44 18.62 -9.22
N SER A 371 7.66 19.06 -9.52
CA SER A 371 8.23 18.99 -10.88
C SER A 371 8.27 17.56 -11.41
N ILE A 372 8.63 16.58 -10.58
CA ILE A 372 8.61 15.16 -10.95
C ILE A 372 7.18 14.71 -11.22
N ALA A 373 6.24 15.03 -10.33
CA ALA A 373 4.84 14.63 -10.48
C ALA A 373 4.25 15.18 -11.80
N VAL A 374 4.49 16.45 -12.11
CA VAL A 374 4.03 17.09 -13.35
C VAL A 374 4.69 16.46 -14.58
N GLU A 375 6.01 16.24 -14.54
CA GLU A 375 6.75 15.59 -15.63
C GLU A 375 6.18 14.19 -15.94
N LEU A 376 6.03 13.34 -14.91
CA LEU A 376 5.54 11.96 -15.08
C LEU A 376 4.07 11.91 -15.47
N ARG A 377 3.24 12.81 -14.93
CA ARG A 377 1.85 12.96 -15.37
C ARG A 377 1.78 13.32 -16.84
N ASP A 378 2.55 14.31 -17.29
CA ASP A 378 2.52 14.75 -18.68
C ASP A 378 3.09 13.68 -19.62
N GLU A 379 4.05 12.87 -19.17
CA GLU A 379 4.53 11.69 -19.90
C GLU A 379 3.44 10.62 -20.05
N LEU A 380 2.59 10.39 -19.04
CA LEU A 380 1.45 9.47 -19.15
C LEU A 380 0.43 9.88 -20.22
N TYR A 381 0.32 11.17 -20.52
CA TYR A 381 -0.66 11.71 -21.48
C TYR A 381 -0.16 11.79 -22.92
N LYS A 382 1.06 11.34 -23.22
CA LYS A 382 1.62 11.34 -24.58
C LYS A 382 1.22 10.06 -25.34
N ASP A 383 0.72 10.22 -26.57
CA ASP A 383 0.37 9.14 -27.52
C ASP A 383 1.34 9.19 -28.74
N PRO A 384 1.92 8.07 -29.25
CA PRO A 384 1.83 6.69 -28.78
C PRO A 384 3.02 6.26 -27.91
N TYR A 385 2.71 5.43 -26.92
CA TYR A 385 3.63 4.85 -25.96
C TYR A 385 4.84 4.17 -26.63
N PRO A 386 6.05 4.63 -26.29
CA PRO A 386 6.79 3.85 -25.31
C PRO A 386 6.96 4.68 -24.04
N THR A 387 6.50 4.17 -22.91
CA THR A 387 6.86 4.74 -21.62
C THR A 387 8.39 4.70 -21.51
N PRO A 388 9.06 5.85 -21.33
CA PRO A 388 10.49 5.83 -21.08
C PRO A 388 10.77 5.00 -19.82
N ASN A 389 11.73 4.08 -19.90
CA ASN A 389 12.11 3.28 -18.74
C ASN A 389 12.84 4.17 -17.72
N LEU A 390 12.28 4.32 -16.52
CA LEU A 390 12.93 5.10 -15.45
C LEU A 390 14.30 4.52 -15.07
N GLN A 391 14.50 3.20 -15.28
CA GLN A 391 15.78 2.53 -15.05
C GLN A 391 16.93 3.17 -15.83
N ASP A 392 16.69 3.62 -17.06
CA ASP A 392 17.72 4.20 -17.92
C ASP A 392 18.11 5.63 -17.48
N ARG A 393 17.29 6.25 -16.62
CA ARG A 393 17.47 7.64 -16.16
C ARG A 393 18.20 7.76 -14.82
N VAL A 394 18.48 6.64 -14.15
CA VAL A 394 19.01 6.60 -12.77
C VAL A 394 20.47 6.14 -12.67
N VAL A 395 21.24 6.35 -13.74
CA VAL A 395 22.68 6.02 -13.78
C VAL A 395 23.45 6.77 -12.69
N ASN A 396 24.34 6.06 -11.97
CA ASN A 396 25.28 6.56 -10.95
C ASN A 396 24.70 7.06 -9.61
N VAL A 397 23.39 7.02 -9.37
CA VAL A 397 22.82 7.41 -8.05
C VAL A 397 23.38 6.55 -6.91
N ARG A 398 23.70 5.29 -7.20
CA ARG A 398 24.24 4.35 -6.22
C ARG A 398 25.67 4.65 -5.78
N GLU A 399 26.46 5.31 -6.62
CA GLU A 399 27.85 5.68 -6.31
C GLU A 399 27.93 6.93 -5.44
N HIS A 400 26.80 7.61 -5.24
CA HIS A 400 26.73 8.84 -4.47
C HIS A 400 27.01 8.59 -2.98
N PRO A 401 27.79 9.45 -2.28
CA PRO A 401 28.13 9.27 -0.86
C PRO A 401 26.95 9.00 0.06
N ILE A 402 25.81 9.66 -0.19
CA ILE A 402 24.55 9.46 0.53
C ILE A 402 24.06 8.01 0.53
N ILE A 403 24.37 7.22 -0.50
CA ILE A 403 24.04 5.78 -0.60
C ILE A 403 25.18 4.91 -0.10
N GLN A 404 26.43 5.30 -0.36
CA GLN A 404 27.62 4.52 0.00
C GLN A 404 27.73 4.27 1.52
N GLN A 405 27.19 5.15 2.35
CA GLN A 405 27.14 4.96 3.81
C GLN A 405 26.26 3.77 4.28
N PHE A 406 25.40 3.24 3.40
CA PHE A 406 24.49 2.13 3.68
C PHE A 406 24.95 0.80 3.08
N SER A 407 26.19 0.73 2.57
CA SER A 407 26.74 -0.48 1.97
C SER A 407 26.79 -1.63 3.00
N TYR A 408 25.84 -2.55 2.90
CA TYR A 408 25.76 -3.75 3.73
C TYR A 408 26.94 -4.67 3.42
N THR A 409 27.72 -5.02 4.44
CA THR A 409 28.57 -6.22 4.47
C THR A 409 27.76 -7.48 4.35
#